data_AF-A0A2T9J4J5-F1
#
_entry.id   AF-A0A2T9J4J5-F1
#
_cell.length_a   1.000
_cell.length_b   1.000
_cell.length_c   1.000
_cell.angle_alpha   90.00
_cell.angle_beta   90.00
_cell.angle_gamma   90.00
#
_symmetry.space_group_name_H-M   'P 1'
#
loop_
_entity.id
_entity.type
_entity.pdbx_description
1 polymer ?
#
loop_
_entity_poly.entity_id
_entity_poly.type
_entity_poly.pdbx_seq_one_letter_code
_entity_poly.pdbx_strand_id
1 'polypeptide(L)'
;MDYYVISARVSMTSVDLVDAILARMAADDVSRSALARACGLSQPHISRVLNKQLKPGPKTLAKLARWLNGAGALAPLEGPAPSIADLQQLVKRMGGKSPERRMQIMHFLRLLDAMTGGG
;
A
#
# COMPACT_ATOMS: atom_id res chain seq x y z
N MET A 1 -8.99 -17.28 29.19
CA MET A 1 -9.25 -16.07 28.39
C MET A 1 -7.92 -15.73 27.80
N ASP A 2 -7.64 -16.36 26.66
CA ASP A 2 -6.29 -16.56 26.15
C ASP A 2 -6.24 -16.11 24.69
N TYR A 3 -5.25 -15.28 24.43
CA TYR A 3 -4.94 -14.63 23.18
C TYR A 3 -4.61 -15.66 22.09
N TYR A 4 -5.53 -15.87 21.12
CA TYR A 4 -5.20 -16.56 19.87
C TYR A 4 -4.62 -15.57 18.86
N VAL A 5 -3.36 -15.23 19.07
CA VAL A 5 -2.50 -14.49 18.17
C VAL A 5 -2.17 -15.37 16.96
N ILE A 6 -2.59 -14.92 15.77
CA ILE A 6 -1.86 -15.02 14.50
C ILE A 6 -1.23 -16.39 14.21
N SER A 7 -2.01 -17.34 13.67
CA SER A 7 -1.49 -18.48 12.89
C SER A 7 -2.59 -19.18 12.09
N ALA A 8 -3.32 -18.43 11.27
CA ALA A 8 -4.07 -19.04 10.19
C ALA A 8 -3.12 -19.22 8.99
N ARG A 9 -2.33 -20.30 8.99
CA ARG A 9 -1.79 -20.87 7.75
C ARG A 9 -2.99 -21.43 6.96
N VAL A 10 -3.78 -20.55 6.36
CA VAL A 10 -4.83 -20.96 5.44
C VAL A 10 -4.12 -21.53 4.23
N SER A 11 -4.35 -22.81 3.96
CA SER A 11 -4.04 -23.43 2.67
C SER A 11 -4.90 -22.77 1.60
N MET A 12 -4.57 -21.54 1.22
CA MET A 12 -5.29 -20.75 0.24
C MET A 12 -5.14 -21.41 -1.13
N THR A 13 -6.27 -21.78 -1.73
CA THR A 13 -6.28 -22.16 -3.13
C THR A 13 -6.07 -20.93 -4.01
N SER A 14 -5.76 -21.11 -5.29
CA SER A 14 -5.54 -19.98 -6.20
C SER A 14 -6.77 -19.07 -6.34
N VAL A 15 -7.97 -19.59 -6.09
CA VAL A 15 -9.23 -18.82 -6.13
C VAL A 15 -9.33 -17.92 -4.91
N ASP A 16 -9.09 -18.46 -3.73
CA ASP A 16 -9.11 -17.72 -2.46
C ASP A 16 -8.06 -16.60 -2.44
N LEU A 17 -6.91 -16.84 -3.09
CA LEU A 17 -5.86 -15.83 -3.23
C LEU A 17 -6.29 -14.61 -4.05
N VAL A 18 -6.97 -14.82 -5.18
CA VAL A 18 -7.42 -13.71 -6.04
C VAL A 18 -8.47 -12.87 -5.32
N ASP A 19 -9.41 -13.52 -4.65
CA ASP A 19 -10.48 -12.83 -3.94
C ASP A 19 -9.92 -12.03 -2.75
N ALA A 20 -8.94 -12.57 -2.01
CA ALA A 20 -8.23 -11.84 -0.95
C ALA A 20 -7.43 -10.64 -1.49
N ILE A 21 -6.82 -10.75 -2.68
CA ILE A 21 -6.11 -9.65 -3.33
C ILE A 21 -7.08 -8.54 -3.73
N LEU A 22 -8.23 -8.88 -4.31
CA LEU A 22 -9.24 -7.89 -4.68
C LEU A 22 -9.79 -7.16 -3.45
N ALA A 23 -10.07 -7.88 -2.37
CA ALA A 23 -10.51 -7.29 -1.10
C ALA A 23 -9.47 -6.31 -0.55
N ARG A 24 -8.18 -6.70 -0.56
CA ARG A 24 -7.10 -5.82 -0.13
C ARG A 24 -6.92 -4.62 -1.05
N MET A 25 -6.99 -4.80 -2.36
CA MET A 25 -6.90 -3.70 -3.31
C MET A 25 -8.02 -2.66 -3.09
N ALA A 26 -9.23 -3.12 -2.77
CA ALA A 26 -10.34 -2.23 -2.45
C ALA A 26 -10.13 -1.50 -1.11
N ALA A 27 -9.57 -2.17 -0.10
CA ALA A 27 -9.27 -1.57 1.20
C ALA A 27 -8.15 -0.52 1.15
N ASP A 28 -7.11 -0.76 0.34
CA ASP A 28 -5.91 0.08 0.24
C ASP A 28 -5.96 1.07 -0.95
N ASP A 29 -7.09 1.17 -1.67
CA ASP A 29 -7.27 1.89 -2.94
C ASP A 29 -6.15 1.64 -3.98
N VAL A 30 -5.69 0.38 -4.05
CA VAL A 30 -4.59 -0.02 -4.93
C VAL A 30 -5.12 -0.33 -6.32
N SER A 31 -4.70 0.47 -7.30
CA SER A 31 -4.98 0.20 -8.71
C SER A 31 -4.29 -1.07 -9.22
N ARG A 32 -4.89 -1.70 -10.26
CA ARG A 32 -4.31 -2.89 -10.93
C ARG A 32 -2.91 -2.63 -11.48
N SER A 33 -2.61 -1.41 -11.91
CA SER A 33 -1.28 -1.00 -12.40
C SER A 33 -0.27 -0.89 -11.25
N ALA A 34 -0.68 -0.43 -10.07
CA ALA A 34 0.15 -0.42 -8.87
C ALA A 34 0.48 -1.86 -8.40
N LEU A 35 -0.51 -2.76 -8.37
CA LEU A 35 -0.28 -4.18 -8.07
C LEU A 35 0.69 -4.83 -9.07
N ALA A 36 0.51 -4.56 -10.36
CA ALA A 36 1.38 -5.08 -11.42
C ALA A 36 2.84 -4.66 -11.20
N ARG A 37 3.07 -3.37 -10.90
CA ARG A 37 4.40 -2.85 -10.55
C ARG A 37 4.97 -3.52 -9.29
N ALA A 38 4.18 -3.62 -8.22
CA ALA A 38 4.62 -4.23 -6.96
C ALA A 38 5.01 -5.71 -7.11
N CYS A 39 4.35 -6.43 -8.01
CA CYS A 39 4.67 -7.83 -8.31
C CYS A 39 5.74 -8.00 -9.40
N GLY A 40 6.17 -6.93 -10.07
CA GLY A 40 7.02 -7.00 -11.27
C GLY A 40 6.39 -7.87 -12.36
N LEU A 41 5.11 -7.62 -12.65
CA LEU A 41 4.29 -8.30 -13.66
C LEU A 41 3.68 -7.26 -14.60
N SER A 42 3.28 -7.67 -15.81
CA SER A 42 2.60 -6.76 -16.72
C SER A 42 1.14 -6.56 -16.31
N GLN A 43 0.62 -5.35 -16.52
CA GLN A 43 -0.78 -4.99 -16.19
C GLN A 43 -1.83 -5.83 -16.97
N PRO A 44 -1.60 -6.21 -18.25
CA PRO A 44 -2.46 -7.16 -18.94
C PRO A 44 -2.46 -8.56 -18.30
N HIS A 45 -1.30 -9.03 -17.83
CA HIS A 45 -1.19 -10.33 -17.16
C HIS A 45 -1.95 -10.34 -15.83
N ILE A 46 -1.79 -9.29 -15.00
CA ILE A 46 -2.57 -9.12 -13.77
C ILE A 46 -4.07 -9.08 -14.05
N SER A 47 -4.53 -8.32 -15.05
CA SER A 47 -5.95 -8.25 -15.37
C SER A 47 -6.54 -9.61 -15.73
N ARG A 48 -5.82 -10.42 -16.53
CA ARG A 48 -6.28 -11.78 -16.87
C ARG A 48 -6.33 -12.70 -15.66
N VAL A 49 -5.36 -12.58 -14.74
CA VAL A 49 -5.33 -13.38 -13.50
C VAL A 49 -6.48 -12.97 -12.56
N LEU A 50 -6.67 -11.68 -12.32
CA LEU A 50 -7.73 -11.17 -11.43
C LEU A 50 -9.14 -11.41 -11.98
N ASN A 51 -9.31 -11.37 -13.31
CA ASN A 51 -10.56 -11.72 -13.97
C ASN A 51 -10.75 -13.24 -14.09
N LYS A 52 -9.91 -14.08 -13.47
CA LYS A 52 -9.95 -15.55 -13.51
C LYS A 52 -9.86 -16.15 -14.94
N GLN A 53 -9.41 -15.36 -15.92
CA GLN A 53 -9.22 -15.77 -17.33
C GLN A 53 -7.90 -16.52 -17.56
N LEU A 54 -6.94 -16.39 -16.64
CA LEU A 54 -5.64 -17.04 -16.71
C LEU A 54 -5.30 -17.64 -15.35
N LYS A 55 -4.99 -18.95 -15.33
CA LYS A 55 -4.47 -19.60 -14.13
C LYS A 55 -3.01 -19.16 -13.91
N PRO A 56 -2.69 -18.46 -12.81
CA PRO A 56 -1.34 -17.98 -12.56
C PRO A 56 -0.40 -19.16 -12.31
N GLY A 57 0.79 -19.11 -12.91
CA GLY A 57 1.84 -20.09 -12.64
C GLY A 57 2.42 -19.94 -11.22
N PRO A 58 3.20 -20.92 -10.73
CA PRO A 58 3.73 -20.94 -9.36
C PRO A 58 4.52 -19.67 -9.00
N LYS A 59 5.32 -19.14 -9.94
CA LYS A 59 6.08 -17.89 -9.73
C LYS A 59 5.16 -16.67 -9.57
N THR A 60 4.07 -16.60 -10.32
CA THR A 60 3.07 -15.52 -10.23
C THR A 60 2.29 -15.61 -8.93
N LEU A 61 1.87 -16.83 -8.53
CA LEU A 61 1.22 -17.09 -7.25
C LEU A 61 2.10 -16.66 -6.08
N ALA A 62 3.39 -17.02 -6.09
CA ALA A 62 4.33 -16.63 -5.04
C ALA A 62 4.46 -15.10 -4.91
N LYS A 63 4.53 -14.38 -6.03
CA LYS A 63 4.60 -12.90 -6.04
C LYS A 63 3.33 -12.27 -5.46
N LEU A 64 2.17 -12.76 -5.87
CA LEU A 64 0.86 -12.28 -5.41
C LEU A 64 0.63 -12.60 -3.93
N ALA A 65 0.98 -13.81 -3.50
CA ALA A 65 0.93 -14.20 -2.08
C ALA A 65 1.94 -13.39 -1.25
N ARG A 66 3.12 -13.08 -1.78
CA ARG A 66 4.08 -12.21 -1.09
C ARG A 66 3.53 -10.79 -0.93
N TRP A 67 2.89 -10.25 -1.97
CA TRP A 67 2.24 -8.94 -1.88
C TRP A 67 1.10 -8.95 -0.85
N LEU A 68 0.26 -10.00 -0.85
CA LEU A 68 -0.86 -10.13 0.08
C LEU A 68 -0.42 -10.34 1.54
N ASN A 69 0.65 -11.10 1.78
CA ASN A 69 1.17 -11.35 3.13
C ASN A 69 2.13 -10.26 3.63
N GLY A 70 2.70 -9.45 2.73
CA GLY A 70 3.52 -8.30 3.09
C GLY A 70 2.66 -7.12 3.49
N ALA A 71 2.95 -6.49 4.63
CA ALA A 71 2.37 -5.19 4.96
C ALA A 71 2.82 -4.16 3.92
N GLY A 72 1.96 -3.84 2.95
CA GLY A 72 2.01 -2.61 2.19
C GLY A 72 3.31 -2.35 1.45
N ALA A 73 3.83 -3.32 0.70
CA ALA A 73 4.83 -3.00 -0.32
C ALA A 73 4.15 -2.35 -1.54
N LEU A 74 3.46 -1.22 -1.32
CA LEU A 74 3.71 -0.06 -2.16
C LEU A 74 5.23 0.04 -2.17
N ALA A 75 5.86 -0.21 -3.32
CA ALA A 75 7.28 0.05 -3.46
C ALA A 75 7.51 1.44 -2.85
N PRO A 76 8.44 1.59 -1.88
CA PRO A 76 8.76 2.91 -1.35
C PRO A 76 8.98 3.80 -2.55
N LEU A 77 8.30 4.94 -2.60
CA LEU A 77 8.79 6.10 -3.34
C LEU A 77 10.29 6.13 -3.07
N GLU A 78 11.11 5.92 -4.10
CA GLU A 78 12.54 5.63 -3.95
C GLU A 78 13.18 6.62 -2.97
N GLY A 79 13.46 6.13 -1.77
CA GLY A 79 13.88 6.93 -0.63
C GLY A 79 13.71 6.14 0.66
N PRO A 80 14.68 6.17 1.58
CA PRO A 80 14.50 5.61 2.91
C PRO A 80 13.27 6.27 3.55
N ALA A 81 12.44 5.47 4.24
CA ALA A 81 11.34 6.01 5.02
C ALA A 81 11.88 7.13 5.95
N PRO A 82 11.20 8.28 6.06
CA PRO A 82 11.68 9.38 6.88
C PRO A 82 11.88 8.86 8.30
N SER A 83 13.11 8.97 8.79
CA SER A 83 13.44 8.59 10.15
C SER A 83 12.76 9.55 11.13
N ILE A 84 12.66 9.13 12.39
CA ILE A 84 12.17 10.02 13.47
C ILE A 84 13.01 11.31 13.52
N ALA A 85 14.31 11.23 13.21
CA ALA A 85 15.20 12.39 13.14
C ALA A 85 14.81 13.35 12.00
N ASP A 86 14.38 12.83 10.84
CA ASP A 86 13.94 13.66 9.71
C ASP A 86 12.65 14.43 10.05
N LEU A 87 11.71 13.76 10.75
CA LEU A 87 10.48 14.39 11.26
C LEU A 87 10.79 15.48 12.29
N GLN A 88 11.70 15.21 13.23
CA GLN A 88 12.14 16.21 14.21
C GLN A 88 12.81 17.41 13.54
N GLN A 89 13.64 17.18 12.52
CA GLN A 89 14.28 18.25 11.77
C GLN A 89 13.27 19.06 10.95
N LEU A 90 12.21 18.42 10.44
CA LEU A 90 11.12 19.11 9.76
C LEU A 90 10.34 20.01 10.73
N VAL A 91 9.97 19.49 11.91
CA VAL A 91 9.29 20.27 12.96
C VAL A 91 10.14 21.47 13.39
N LYS A 92 11.44 21.28 13.58
CA LYS A 92 12.38 22.37 13.91
C LYS A 92 12.43 23.43 12.81
N ARG A 93 12.47 23.02 11.54
CA ARG A 93 12.43 23.93 10.38
C ARG A 93 11.09 24.66 10.25
N MET A 94 9.98 24.04 10.64
CA MET A 94 8.68 24.71 10.68
C MET A 94 8.58 25.71 11.83
N GLY A 95 9.13 25.38 13.00
CA GLY A 95 9.16 26.27 14.17
C GLY A 95 9.92 27.58 13.91
N GLY A 96 10.92 27.57 13.03
CA GLY A 96 11.66 28.76 12.61
C GLY A 96 11.00 29.61 11.51
N LYS A 97 9.82 29.23 11.01
CA LYS A 97 9.10 29.98 9.96
C LYS A 97 8.12 30.99 10.55
N SER A 98 7.86 32.08 9.81
CA SER A 98 6.86 33.07 10.21
C SER A 98 5.47 32.43 10.38
N PRO A 99 4.60 33.00 11.23
CA PRO A 99 3.24 32.52 11.44
C PRO A 99 2.44 32.36 10.13
N GLU A 100 2.57 33.31 9.20
CA GLU A 100 1.88 33.32 7.91
C GLU A 100 2.31 32.13 7.06
N ARG A 101 3.63 31.85 7.04
CA ARG A 101 4.17 30.73 6.28
C ARG A 101 3.74 29.39 6.87
N ARG A 102 3.64 29.28 8.19
CA ARG A 102 3.10 28.09 8.87
C ARG A 102 1.62 27.88 8.53
N MET A 103 0.83 28.95 8.53
CA MET A 103 -0.59 28.89 8.16
C MET A 103 -0.78 28.44 6.70
N GLN A 104 0.01 28.98 5.76
CA GLN A 104 -0.01 28.56 4.36
C GLN A 104 0.29 27.07 4.20
N ILE A 105 1.30 26.56 4.91
CA ILE A 105 1.66 25.14 4.91
C ILE A 105 0.51 24.29 5.46
N MET A 106 -0.07 24.69 6.60
CA MET A 106 -1.20 23.97 7.20
C MET A 106 -2.45 23.95 6.31
N HIS A 107 -2.73 25.06 5.60
CA HIS A 107 -3.83 25.12 4.66
C HIS A 107 -3.61 24.18 3.47
N PHE A 108 -2.39 24.14 2.93
CA PHE A 108 -2.04 23.22 1.86
C PHE A 108 -2.15 21.75 2.28
N LEU A 109 -1.69 21.40 3.49
CA LEU A 109 -1.83 20.05 4.04
C LEU A 109 -3.30 19.65 4.22
N ARG A 110 -4.16 20.56 4.67
CA ARG A 110 -5.61 20.30 4.76
C ARG A 110 -6.27 20.08 3.41
N LEU A 111 -5.83 20.80 2.37
CA LEU A 111 -6.33 20.59 1.01
C LEU A 111 -5.91 19.23 0.47
N LEU A 112 -4.66 18.81 0.71
CA LEU A 112 -4.21 17.47 0.34
C LEU A 112 -5.04 16.40 1.06
N ASP A 113 -5.24 16.54 2.36
CA ASP A 113 -6.03 15.61 3.18
C ASP A 113 -7.47 15.46 2.68
N ALA A 114 -8.12 16.59 2.37
CA ALA A 114 -9.46 16.65 1.81
C ALA A 114 -9.55 16.01 0.41
N MET A 115 -8.50 16.10 -0.41
CA MET A 115 -8.45 15.46 -1.72
C MET A 115 -8.16 13.96 -1.64
N THR A 116 -7.48 13.50 -0.58
CA THR A 116 -7.13 12.08 -0.37
C THR A 116 -8.11 11.32 0.53
N GLY A 117 -9.19 11.96 0.98
CA GLY A 117 -10.28 11.29 1.72
C GLY A 117 -10.07 11.17 3.23
N GLY A 118 -9.29 12.05 3.85
CA GLY A 118 -9.28 12.24 5.30
C GLY A 118 -10.38 13.23 5.70
N GLY A 119 -11.36 12.77 6.48
CA GLY A 119 -12.47 13.58 7.00
C GLY A 119 -12.07 14.46 8.19
#